data_AF-A0A0D0VRP3-F1
#
_entry.id   AF-A0A0D0VRP3-F1
#
_cell.length_a   1.000
_cell.length_b   1.000
_cell.length_c   1.000
_cell.angle_alpha   90.00
_cell.angle_beta   90.00
_cell.angle_gamma   90.00
#
_symmetry.space_group_name_H-M   'P 1'
#
loop_
_entity.id
_entity.type
_entity.pdbx_description
1 polymer ?
#
loop_
_entity_poly.entity_id
_entity_poly.type
_entity_poly.pdbx_seq_one_letter_code
_entity_poly.pdbx_strand_id
1 'polypeptide(L)'
;MIPAFSTLSFLILISPFFVSAACTDNSTDTAGLQKLLTDGSDGYKLQLCQSQIYSLTNTLNYTASNQEISTEGYPTGDARAVLVVAGFNQSTAVSASGTTQNSAALRHIIINGNRAANESIYKGGGGNIEFGGANRNQVIEYVKSYNPRGWSCMHISEGQLNCLNATVQYNDIGPCGTDYFQNWADGISLSCSASLVQNNEITDATDGGIVVFGAPFSTVRNNTIKAKTRVMIGGINMVDVKPWKPIGNYSHTVVEGNTIYGGLVPVILTTSQMGNETRGPQEYQAMIKIGLALGPDAWFSDQRFGSNKSFGGVIQDNRFSGAFAFGMGITSAKDFIIQNNTFFGNTSFIGNYGPNCTTGDKTPHPSDPLLEEESTLQNTTISVPASSPFQFVNGTAIGLTCFVPPDSASYSWPYGDGQVNSEQTDKGNGTSGTSTSTGSASQTSMASTGSPNRNESAAKRVTNLPGVKGLLLAIAWAMSQSITIGDFIVVI
;
A
#
# COMPACT_ATOMS: atom_id res chain seq x y z
N MET A 1 86.81 -23.09 -12.20
CA MET A 1 86.21 -21.82 -12.66
C MET A 1 85.10 -22.17 -13.64
N ILE A 2 83.84 -22.10 -13.20
CA ILE A 2 82.63 -22.31 -14.02
C ILE A 2 81.69 -21.16 -13.62
N PRO A 3 81.18 -20.34 -14.56
CA PRO A 3 80.25 -19.27 -14.20
C PRO A 3 78.82 -19.79 -14.18
N ALA A 4 78.08 -19.43 -13.13
CA ALA A 4 76.65 -19.67 -13.00
C ALA A 4 75.87 -18.57 -13.74
N PHE A 5 74.98 -18.98 -14.65
CA PHE A 5 73.99 -18.11 -15.26
C PHE A 5 72.75 -18.03 -14.35
N SER A 6 72.39 -16.80 -13.96
CA SER A 6 71.16 -16.48 -13.25
C SER A 6 70.03 -16.26 -14.27
N THR A 7 69.01 -17.12 -14.23
CA THR A 7 67.77 -16.95 -14.98
C THR A 7 66.77 -16.14 -14.15
N LEU A 8 66.44 -14.94 -14.65
CA LEU A 8 65.43 -14.06 -14.06
C LEU A 8 64.06 -14.45 -14.62
N SER A 9 63.26 -15.19 -13.86
CA SER A 9 61.86 -15.48 -14.18
C SER A 9 61.00 -14.24 -13.92
N PHE A 10 60.47 -13.64 -14.98
CA PHE A 10 59.41 -12.63 -14.90
C PHE A 10 58.08 -13.32 -14.57
N LEU A 11 57.64 -13.22 -13.32
CA LEU A 11 56.25 -13.49 -12.95
C LEU A 11 55.38 -12.34 -13.47
N ILE A 12 54.61 -12.60 -14.53
CA ILE A 12 53.52 -11.72 -14.95
C ILE A 12 52.34 -11.99 -14.01
N LEU A 13 52.16 -11.09 -13.03
CA LEU A 13 50.95 -11.01 -12.21
C LEU A 13 49.78 -10.57 -13.11
N ILE A 14 49.00 -11.54 -13.58
CA ILE A 14 47.70 -11.28 -14.21
C ILE A 14 46.72 -10.99 -13.07
N SER A 15 46.55 -9.70 -12.73
CA SER A 15 45.46 -9.27 -11.86
C SER A 15 44.14 -9.60 -12.56
N PRO A 16 43.19 -10.31 -11.91
CA PRO A 16 41.85 -10.45 -12.45
C PRO A 16 41.21 -9.05 -12.41
N PHE A 17 41.10 -8.41 -13.57
CA PHE A 17 40.16 -7.33 -13.75
C PHE A 17 38.77 -7.93 -13.52
N PHE A 18 38.21 -7.69 -12.34
CA PHE A 18 36.77 -7.83 -12.14
C PHE A 18 36.13 -6.78 -13.04
N VAL A 19 35.74 -7.19 -14.26
CA VAL A 19 34.79 -6.43 -15.05
C VAL A 19 33.48 -6.56 -14.30
N SER A 20 33.20 -5.61 -13.39
CA SER A 20 31.83 -5.41 -12.91
C SER A 20 30.99 -5.23 -14.17
N ALA A 21 30.00 -6.11 -14.38
CA ALA A 21 29.04 -5.88 -15.45
C ALA A 21 28.45 -4.49 -15.18
N ALA A 22 28.70 -3.55 -16.09
CA ALA A 22 28.20 -2.20 -15.94
C ALA A 22 26.68 -2.25 -15.81
N CYS A 23 26.13 -1.55 -14.83
CA CYS A 23 24.70 -1.33 -14.72
C CYS A 23 24.14 -0.71 -16.02
N THR A 24 22.85 -0.94 -16.28
CA THR A 24 22.17 -0.40 -17.46
C THR A 24 21.81 1.05 -17.19
N ASP A 25 22.42 1.99 -17.91
CA ASP A 25 22.18 3.44 -17.78
C ASP A 25 20.78 3.85 -18.32
N ASN A 26 20.23 4.98 -17.85
CA ASN A 26 18.90 5.46 -18.23
C ASN A 26 18.77 6.03 -19.64
N SER A 27 19.87 6.12 -20.38
CA SER A 27 19.87 6.30 -21.84
C SER A 27 19.29 5.09 -22.59
N THR A 28 19.19 3.93 -21.93
CA THR A 28 18.46 2.77 -22.47
C THR A 28 16.96 2.99 -22.34
N ASP A 29 16.29 3.17 -23.47
CA ASP A 29 14.84 3.35 -23.50
C ASP A 29 14.08 2.07 -23.08
N THR A 30 12.75 2.18 -22.92
CA THR A 30 11.91 1.06 -22.50
C THR A 30 12.03 -0.16 -23.42
N ALA A 31 12.16 0.05 -24.73
CA ALA A 31 12.30 -1.05 -25.69
C ALA A 31 13.66 -1.75 -25.53
N GLY A 32 14.72 -1.00 -25.28
CA GLY A 32 16.05 -1.51 -24.95
C GLY A 32 16.03 -2.33 -23.66
N LEU A 33 15.44 -1.81 -22.59
CA LEU A 33 15.29 -2.54 -21.31
C LEU A 33 14.50 -3.84 -21.50
N GLN A 34 13.39 -3.78 -22.24
CA GLN A 34 12.59 -4.97 -22.54
C GLN A 34 13.37 -5.98 -23.38
N LYS A 35 14.19 -5.53 -24.34
CA LYS A 35 15.03 -6.40 -25.17
C LYS A 35 16.07 -7.12 -24.31
N LEU A 36 16.68 -6.45 -23.33
CA LEU A 36 17.62 -7.08 -22.40
C LEU A 36 16.97 -8.22 -21.61
N LEU A 37 15.75 -8.02 -21.11
CA LEU A 37 14.98 -9.09 -20.45
C LEU A 37 14.67 -10.24 -21.41
N THR A 38 14.22 -9.94 -22.62
CA THR A 38 13.90 -10.97 -23.63
C THR A 38 15.12 -11.80 -24.02
N ASP A 39 16.24 -11.16 -24.32
CA ASP A 39 17.45 -11.81 -24.81
C ASP A 39 18.22 -12.53 -23.70
N GLY A 40 18.19 -11.97 -22.48
CA GLY A 40 18.85 -12.56 -21.33
C GLY A 40 18.24 -13.91 -20.89
N SER A 41 16.94 -14.10 -21.11
CA SER A 41 16.19 -15.32 -20.79
C SER A 41 16.27 -15.71 -19.30
N ASP A 42 16.23 -17.01 -19.00
CA ASP A 42 16.18 -17.57 -17.65
C ASP A 42 17.37 -17.12 -16.80
N GLY A 43 17.09 -16.65 -15.59
CA GLY A 43 18.12 -16.22 -14.63
C GLY A 43 18.77 -14.87 -14.94
N TYR A 44 18.38 -14.18 -16.02
CA TYR A 44 18.94 -12.88 -16.36
C TYR A 44 18.59 -11.81 -15.33
N LYS A 45 19.59 -10.98 -15.00
CA LYS A 45 19.44 -9.84 -14.09
C LYS A 45 19.58 -8.54 -14.87
N LEU A 46 18.48 -7.80 -14.99
CA LEU A 46 18.50 -6.42 -15.44
C LEU A 46 18.90 -5.53 -14.24
N GLN A 47 20.19 -5.26 -14.12
CA GLN A 47 20.71 -4.33 -13.10
C GLN A 47 20.69 -2.90 -13.64
N LEU A 48 19.97 -2.02 -12.95
CA LEU A 48 19.86 -0.59 -13.24
C LEU A 48 20.85 0.20 -12.40
N CYS A 49 21.35 1.30 -12.95
CA CYS A 49 22.31 2.16 -12.26
C CYS A 49 21.65 2.91 -11.09
N GLN A 50 22.39 3.09 -10.00
CA GLN A 50 21.91 3.81 -8.82
C GLN A 50 21.51 5.26 -9.14
N SER A 51 20.51 5.77 -8.43
CA SER A 51 20.03 7.16 -8.49
C SER A 51 19.59 7.64 -9.88
N GLN A 52 19.30 6.71 -10.79
CA GLN A 52 18.89 7.00 -12.16
C GLN A 52 17.38 6.84 -12.33
N ILE A 53 16.78 7.67 -13.19
CA ILE A 53 15.35 7.67 -13.47
C ILE A 53 15.12 7.12 -14.88
N TYR A 54 14.28 6.08 -14.97
CA TYR A 54 13.91 5.40 -16.21
C TYR A 54 12.45 5.69 -16.50
N SER A 55 12.20 6.51 -17.52
CA SER A 55 10.85 6.85 -17.98
C SER A 55 10.31 5.72 -18.85
N LEU A 56 9.35 4.95 -18.33
CA LEU A 56 8.77 3.80 -19.01
C LEU A 56 7.61 4.22 -19.90
N THR A 57 7.73 4.00 -21.20
CA THR A 57 6.64 4.24 -22.17
C THR A 57 5.72 3.03 -22.35
N ASN A 58 6.13 1.87 -21.83
CA ASN A 58 5.41 0.59 -21.77
C ASN A 58 5.80 -0.19 -20.52
N THR A 59 5.03 -1.23 -20.18
CA THR A 59 5.35 -2.17 -19.09
C THR A 59 6.60 -2.99 -19.42
N LEU A 60 7.52 -3.13 -18.46
CA LEU A 60 8.60 -4.13 -18.55
C LEU A 60 8.07 -5.49 -18.12
N ASN A 61 7.97 -6.41 -19.06
CA ASN A 61 7.51 -7.77 -18.82
C ASN A 61 8.71 -8.68 -18.60
N TYR A 62 8.68 -9.42 -17.50
CA TYR A 62 9.54 -10.58 -17.29
C TYR A 62 9.16 -11.65 -18.32
N THR A 63 10.15 -12.26 -18.97
CA THR A 63 9.95 -13.17 -20.10
C THR A 63 10.31 -14.61 -19.75
N ALA A 64 11.08 -14.83 -18.68
CA ALA A 64 11.55 -16.15 -18.27
C ALA A 64 11.59 -16.30 -16.73
N SER A 65 11.84 -17.53 -16.29
CA SER A 65 11.98 -17.85 -14.87
C SER A 65 13.28 -17.26 -14.31
N ASN A 66 13.34 -17.13 -12.98
CA ASN A 66 14.51 -16.68 -12.23
C ASN A 66 15.07 -15.29 -12.62
N GLN A 67 14.32 -14.54 -13.45
CA GLN A 67 14.72 -13.20 -13.87
C GLN A 67 14.62 -12.21 -12.72
N GLU A 68 15.49 -11.21 -12.73
CA GLU A 68 15.54 -10.17 -11.72
C GLU A 68 15.60 -8.79 -12.38
N ILE A 69 14.79 -7.85 -11.88
CA ILE A 69 15.01 -6.42 -12.09
C ILE A 69 15.45 -5.84 -10.75
N SER A 70 16.62 -5.21 -10.73
CA SER A 70 17.19 -4.64 -9.50
C SER A 70 18.08 -3.44 -9.76
N THR A 71 18.36 -2.68 -8.70
CA THR A 71 19.43 -1.66 -8.75
C THR A 71 20.77 -2.29 -8.43
N GLU A 72 21.81 -1.91 -9.17
CA GLU A 72 23.20 -2.30 -8.91
C GLU A 72 23.60 -2.01 -7.46
N GLY A 73 24.21 -3.00 -6.81
CA GLY A 73 24.64 -2.89 -5.41
C GLY A 73 23.52 -3.01 -4.38
N TYR A 74 22.27 -3.19 -4.78
CA TYR A 74 21.13 -3.46 -3.89
C TYR A 74 20.94 -2.42 -2.75
N PRO A 75 20.88 -1.11 -3.04
CA PRO A 75 20.62 -0.09 -2.02
C PRO A 75 19.19 -0.20 -1.46
N THR A 76 18.97 0.20 -0.21
CA THR A 76 17.65 0.21 0.45
C THR A 76 17.04 1.61 0.59
N GLY A 77 17.80 2.67 0.31
CA GLY A 77 17.36 4.08 0.38
C GLY A 77 17.08 4.70 -0.99
N ASP A 78 17.25 6.01 -1.10
CA ASP A 78 16.95 6.76 -2.33
C ASP A 78 17.99 6.58 -3.45
N ALA A 79 19.10 5.89 -3.18
CA ALA A 79 20.06 5.49 -4.21
C ALA A 79 19.51 4.40 -5.16
N ARG A 80 18.34 3.82 -4.86
CA ARG A 80 17.63 2.89 -5.75
C ARG A 80 17.31 3.58 -7.11
N ALA A 81 17.42 2.83 -8.20
CA ALA A 81 16.90 3.26 -9.50
C ALA A 81 15.37 3.46 -9.43
N VAL A 82 14.88 4.44 -10.17
CA VAL A 82 13.47 4.81 -10.22
C VAL A 82 12.88 4.43 -11.57
N LEU A 83 11.88 3.56 -11.58
CA LEU A 83 11.03 3.31 -12.75
C LEU A 83 9.80 4.20 -12.65
N VAL A 84 9.62 5.09 -13.64
CA VAL A 84 8.48 6.01 -13.70
C VAL A 84 7.53 5.57 -14.81
N VAL A 85 6.27 5.34 -14.49
CA VAL A 85 5.24 5.07 -15.50
C VAL A 85 4.97 6.36 -16.27
N ALA A 86 5.31 6.40 -17.55
CA ALA A 86 5.20 7.59 -18.41
C ALA A 86 4.33 7.37 -19.66
N GLY A 87 4.04 6.12 -20.03
CA GLY A 87 3.13 5.80 -21.15
C GLY A 87 1.72 6.37 -20.95
N PHE A 88 1.04 6.72 -22.05
CA PHE A 88 -0.27 7.40 -22.02
C PHE A 88 -1.38 6.52 -21.38
N ASN A 89 -1.49 5.26 -21.81
CA ASN A 89 -2.48 4.29 -21.33
C ASN A 89 -1.82 3.16 -20.53
N GLN A 90 -0.88 3.53 -19.67
CA GLN A 90 -0.08 2.61 -18.86
C GLN A 90 -0.34 2.87 -17.38
N SER A 91 -0.56 1.81 -16.61
CA SER A 91 -0.60 1.87 -15.14
C SER A 91 0.47 1.01 -14.47
N THR A 92 0.97 -0.02 -15.18
CA THR A 92 1.96 -0.98 -14.66
C THR A 92 3.36 -0.64 -15.14
N ALA A 93 4.31 -0.56 -14.22
CA ALA A 93 5.73 -0.40 -14.53
C ALA A 93 6.37 -1.73 -14.90
N VAL A 94 6.13 -2.77 -14.09
CA VAL A 94 6.74 -4.10 -14.25
C VAL A 94 5.69 -5.20 -14.07
N SER A 95 5.79 -6.27 -14.86
CA SER A 95 4.88 -7.41 -14.79
C SER A 95 5.60 -8.75 -14.89
N ALA A 96 5.29 -9.63 -13.95
CA ALA A 96 5.66 -11.04 -13.93
C ALA A 96 4.43 -11.97 -13.78
N SER A 97 3.23 -11.51 -14.15
CA SER A 97 1.96 -12.24 -13.96
C SER A 97 1.62 -13.24 -15.08
N GLY A 98 2.57 -13.55 -15.96
CA GLY A 98 2.39 -14.51 -17.06
C GLY A 98 2.37 -15.97 -16.61
N THR A 99 2.93 -16.87 -17.43
CA THR A 99 2.92 -18.33 -17.18
C THR A 99 4.33 -18.95 -17.09
N THR A 100 5.39 -18.17 -17.25
CA THR A 100 6.78 -18.66 -17.35
C THR A 100 7.75 -17.96 -16.40
N GLN A 101 7.25 -17.12 -15.50
CA GLN A 101 8.00 -16.21 -14.64
C GLN A 101 8.15 -16.77 -13.21
N ASN A 102 8.33 -18.09 -13.07
CA ASN A 102 8.61 -18.69 -11.77
C ASN A 102 9.88 -18.08 -11.17
N SER A 103 9.88 -17.84 -9.87
CA SER A 103 11.03 -17.28 -9.15
C SER A 103 11.49 -15.91 -9.68
N ALA A 104 10.65 -15.19 -10.42
CA ALA A 104 10.94 -13.81 -10.81
C ALA A 104 11.08 -12.92 -9.57
N ALA A 105 12.02 -11.99 -9.60
CA ALA A 105 12.33 -11.12 -8.47
C ALA A 105 12.35 -9.64 -8.88
N LEU A 106 11.66 -8.80 -8.11
CA LEU A 106 11.79 -7.34 -8.15
C LEU A 106 12.43 -6.89 -6.85
N ARG A 107 13.61 -6.24 -6.94
CA ARG A 107 14.38 -5.95 -5.73
C ARG A 107 15.03 -4.58 -5.76
N HIS A 108 15.05 -3.89 -4.62
CA HIS A 108 15.84 -2.66 -4.47
C HIS A 108 15.56 -1.61 -5.57
N ILE A 109 14.27 -1.37 -5.86
CA ILE A 109 13.81 -0.46 -6.91
C ILE A 109 12.78 0.51 -6.33
N ILE A 110 12.70 1.71 -6.87
CA ILE A 110 11.59 2.63 -6.64
C ILE A 110 10.67 2.59 -7.88
N ILE A 111 9.38 2.36 -7.68
CA ILE A 111 8.33 2.44 -8.68
C ILE A 111 7.46 3.67 -8.40
N ASN A 112 7.41 4.59 -9.37
CA ASN A 112 6.51 5.73 -9.34
C ASN A 112 5.45 5.55 -10.45
N GLY A 113 4.20 5.37 -10.05
CA GLY A 113 3.09 5.27 -11.00
C GLY A 113 2.77 6.60 -11.70
N ASN A 114 3.31 7.72 -11.20
CA ASN A 114 3.18 9.04 -11.79
C ASN A 114 1.73 9.50 -11.97
N ARG A 115 0.83 9.07 -11.08
CA ARG A 115 -0.51 9.64 -10.97
C ARG A 115 -0.46 10.93 -10.16
N ALA A 116 -0.99 12.02 -10.69
CA ALA A 116 -1.12 13.27 -9.94
C ALA A 116 -2.28 13.22 -8.93
N ALA A 117 -2.19 14.03 -7.86
CA ALA A 117 -3.19 14.02 -6.78
C ALA A 117 -4.62 14.44 -7.23
N ASN A 118 -4.76 15.13 -8.35
CA ASN A 118 -6.03 15.53 -8.93
C ASN A 118 -6.49 14.63 -10.09
N GLU A 119 -5.71 13.61 -10.45
CA GLU A 119 -6.06 12.68 -11.52
C GLU A 119 -6.98 11.59 -11.02
N SER A 120 -8.00 11.29 -11.82
CA SER A 120 -8.85 10.14 -11.56
C SER A 120 -8.09 8.84 -11.76
N ILE A 121 -8.54 7.80 -11.06
CA ILE A 121 -8.01 6.46 -11.25
C ILE A 121 -8.22 6.01 -12.70
N TYR A 122 -7.21 5.38 -13.29
CA TYR A 122 -7.29 4.81 -14.62
C TYR A 122 -8.11 3.51 -14.61
N LYS A 123 -9.37 3.62 -15.02
CA LYS A 123 -10.33 2.50 -15.07
C LYS A 123 -9.93 1.51 -16.17
N GLY A 124 -9.40 0.36 -15.79
CA GLY A 124 -8.97 -0.70 -16.72
C GLY A 124 -7.47 -1.01 -16.72
N GLY A 125 -6.68 -0.34 -15.88
CA GLY A 125 -5.28 -0.69 -15.65
C GLY A 125 -5.07 -1.68 -14.50
N GLY A 126 -3.87 -2.27 -14.44
CA GLY A 126 -3.36 -2.97 -13.25
C GLY A 126 -2.75 -2.03 -12.23
N GLY A 127 -2.15 -2.58 -11.18
CA GLY A 127 -1.29 -1.86 -10.25
C GLY A 127 0.06 -1.47 -10.86
N ASN A 128 0.85 -0.70 -10.10
CA ASN A 128 2.22 -0.34 -10.47
C ASN A 128 3.11 -1.58 -10.72
N ILE A 129 2.90 -2.63 -9.92
CA ILE A 129 3.61 -3.90 -9.97
C ILE A 129 2.57 -5.01 -10.09
N GLU A 130 2.71 -5.86 -11.11
CA GLU A 130 1.82 -7.00 -11.37
C GLU A 130 2.60 -8.31 -11.29
N PHE A 131 2.48 -9.01 -10.16
CA PHE A 131 3.11 -10.30 -9.91
C PHE A 131 2.03 -11.37 -9.68
N GLY A 132 2.46 -12.59 -9.40
CA GLY A 132 1.61 -13.76 -9.29
C GLY A 132 1.38 -14.43 -10.64
N GLY A 133 0.13 -14.64 -11.02
CA GLY A 133 -0.20 -15.34 -12.26
C GLY A 133 -0.04 -16.85 -12.13
N ALA A 134 0.13 -17.56 -13.24
CA ALA A 134 0.35 -19.02 -13.21
C ALA A 134 1.82 -19.36 -12.87
N ASN A 135 2.33 -18.77 -11.78
CA ASN A 135 3.73 -18.85 -11.37
C ASN A 135 3.86 -19.23 -9.89
N ARG A 136 5.10 -19.55 -9.49
CA ARG A 136 5.45 -19.80 -8.09
C ARG A 136 6.73 -19.11 -7.67
N ASN A 137 6.91 -18.96 -6.36
CA ASN A 137 8.17 -18.54 -5.72
C ASN A 137 8.66 -17.14 -6.10
N GLN A 138 7.78 -16.26 -6.58
CA GLN A 138 8.17 -14.90 -6.94
C GLN A 138 8.46 -14.05 -5.70
N VAL A 139 9.34 -13.06 -5.85
CA VAL A 139 9.81 -12.23 -4.73
C VAL A 139 9.71 -10.74 -5.07
N ILE A 140 9.16 -9.95 -4.16
CA ILE A 140 9.19 -8.50 -4.17
C ILE A 140 9.78 -8.03 -2.84
N GLU A 141 10.99 -7.46 -2.86
CA GLU A 141 11.65 -7.02 -1.63
C GLU A 141 12.50 -5.75 -1.75
N TYR A 142 12.50 -4.93 -0.69
CA TYR A 142 13.19 -3.64 -0.65
C TYR A 142 12.75 -2.68 -1.78
N VAL A 143 11.50 -2.79 -2.21
CA VAL A 143 10.88 -1.96 -3.25
C VAL A 143 10.11 -0.83 -2.60
N LYS A 144 10.21 0.38 -3.18
CA LYS A 144 9.29 1.48 -2.89
C LYS A 144 8.26 1.57 -4.01
N SER A 145 6.96 1.62 -3.72
CA SER A 145 5.91 1.81 -4.74
C SER A 145 4.91 2.87 -4.31
N TYR A 146 4.66 3.87 -5.17
CA TYR A 146 3.75 4.98 -4.85
C TYR A 146 3.10 5.59 -6.10
N ASN A 147 2.08 6.43 -5.86
CA ASN A 147 1.30 7.15 -6.88
C ASN A 147 0.79 6.26 -8.03
N PRO A 148 0.14 5.11 -7.75
CA PRO A 148 -0.34 4.23 -8.79
C PRO A 148 -1.42 4.92 -9.63
N ARG A 149 -1.33 4.79 -10.95
CA ARG A 149 -2.40 5.22 -11.88
C ARG A 149 -3.63 4.32 -11.78
N GLY A 150 -3.41 3.04 -11.50
CA GLY A 150 -4.47 2.06 -11.29
C GLY A 150 -4.91 1.96 -9.83
N TRP A 151 -5.46 0.80 -9.48
CA TRP A 151 -6.17 0.52 -8.22
C TRP A 151 -5.27 -0.05 -7.12
N SER A 152 -3.98 -0.28 -7.39
CA SER A 152 -3.06 -0.84 -6.39
C SER A 152 -1.61 -0.40 -6.61
N CYS A 153 -0.85 -0.23 -5.54
CA CYS A 153 0.60 -0.09 -5.62
C CYS A 153 1.30 -1.41 -5.97
N MET A 154 0.73 -2.57 -5.61
CA MET A 154 1.18 -3.87 -6.09
C MET A 154 0.10 -4.93 -5.96
N HIS A 155 -0.04 -5.73 -7.02
CA HIS A 155 -1.00 -6.82 -7.08
C HIS A 155 -0.27 -8.14 -7.31
N ILE A 156 -0.58 -9.13 -6.47
CA ILE A 156 -0.01 -10.47 -6.50
C ILE A 156 -1.15 -11.43 -6.78
N SER A 157 -1.42 -11.58 -8.08
CA SER A 157 -2.60 -12.25 -8.62
C SER A 157 -2.58 -13.77 -8.45
N GLU A 158 -3.76 -14.36 -8.35
CA GLU A 158 -4.02 -15.80 -8.20
C GLU A 158 -3.73 -16.60 -9.48
N GLY A 159 -3.59 -15.91 -10.61
CA GLY A 159 -3.52 -16.50 -11.94
C GLY A 159 -4.78 -17.28 -12.28
N GLN A 160 -4.61 -18.55 -12.64
CA GLN A 160 -5.72 -19.46 -12.89
C GLN A 160 -6.08 -20.25 -11.62
N LEU A 161 -6.02 -19.59 -10.45
CA LEU A 161 -6.07 -20.23 -9.13
C LEU A 161 -4.91 -21.20 -8.89
N ASN A 162 -3.75 -20.87 -9.44
CA ASN A 162 -2.54 -21.71 -9.41
C ASN A 162 -1.28 -20.92 -9.08
N CYS A 163 -1.40 -19.64 -8.73
CA CYS A 163 -0.29 -18.92 -8.11
C CYS A 163 0.05 -19.51 -6.74
N LEU A 164 1.34 -19.71 -6.47
CA LEU A 164 1.80 -20.32 -5.23
C LEU A 164 3.08 -19.68 -4.67
N ASN A 165 3.12 -19.46 -3.35
CA ASN A 165 4.34 -19.17 -2.61
C ASN A 165 5.06 -17.88 -3.07
N ALA A 166 4.33 -16.79 -3.28
CA ALA A 166 4.93 -15.47 -3.49
C ALA A 166 5.43 -14.89 -2.15
N THR A 167 6.51 -14.12 -2.17
CA THR A 167 7.05 -13.41 -1.00
C THR A 167 7.08 -11.91 -1.25
N VAL A 168 6.45 -11.12 -0.39
CA VAL A 168 6.41 -9.65 -0.43
C VAL A 168 6.91 -9.13 0.91
N GLN A 169 8.13 -8.59 0.95
CA GLN A 169 8.75 -8.22 2.21
C GLN A 169 9.65 -6.99 2.19
N TYR A 170 9.74 -6.29 3.32
CA TYR A 170 10.65 -5.15 3.49
C TYR A 170 10.43 -4.03 2.47
N ASN A 171 9.18 -3.81 2.04
CA ASN A 171 8.84 -2.78 1.06
C ASN A 171 8.31 -1.50 1.73
N ASP A 172 8.54 -0.37 1.06
CA ASP A 172 8.00 0.95 1.41
C ASP A 172 6.83 1.27 0.46
N ILE A 173 5.59 1.29 0.94
CA ILE A 173 4.41 1.33 0.07
C ILE A 173 3.59 2.58 0.37
N GLY A 174 3.23 3.28 -0.70
CA GLY A 174 2.40 4.45 -0.68
C GLY A 174 3.18 5.76 -0.69
N PRO A 175 2.48 6.89 -0.92
CA PRO A 175 1.02 7.06 -1.07
C PRO A 175 0.35 6.22 -2.18
N CYS A 176 -0.81 5.60 -1.91
CA CYS A 176 -1.60 4.87 -2.92
C CYS A 176 -3.02 5.45 -3.03
N GLY A 177 -3.36 6.01 -4.20
CA GLY A 177 -4.67 6.60 -4.49
C GLY A 177 -4.94 7.92 -3.77
N THR A 178 -6.19 8.38 -3.82
CA THR A 178 -6.67 9.62 -3.17
C THR A 178 -7.96 9.35 -2.42
N ASP A 179 -8.28 10.11 -1.38
CA ASP A 179 -9.50 9.98 -0.59
C ASP A 179 -10.77 10.48 -1.30
N TYR A 180 -10.64 11.13 -2.47
CA TYR A 180 -11.76 11.39 -3.36
C TYR A 180 -12.54 10.11 -3.67
N PHE A 181 -13.87 10.22 -3.66
CA PHE A 181 -14.77 9.10 -3.88
C PHE A 181 -14.40 8.31 -5.16
N GLN A 182 -14.30 6.98 -5.03
CA GLN A 182 -13.91 6.04 -6.11
C GLN A 182 -12.53 6.30 -6.76
N ASN A 183 -11.63 7.00 -6.08
CA ASN A 183 -10.26 7.24 -6.55
C ASN A 183 -9.19 6.56 -5.68
N TRP A 184 -9.65 5.61 -4.88
CA TRP A 184 -8.87 4.87 -3.92
C TRP A 184 -7.93 3.85 -4.59
N ALA A 185 -6.87 3.47 -3.89
CA ALA A 185 -6.01 2.39 -4.30
C ALA A 185 -5.44 1.65 -3.08
N ASP A 186 -5.23 0.36 -3.27
CA ASP A 186 -4.61 -0.53 -2.31
C ASP A 186 -3.10 -0.28 -2.19
N GLY A 187 -2.55 -0.56 -1.02
CA GLY A 187 -1.11 -0.77 -0.87
C GLY A 187 -0.68 -2.09 -1.50
N ILE A 188 -1.15 -3.20 -0.93
CA ILE A 188 -0.90 -4.57 -1.41
C ILE A 188 -2.23 -5.27 -1.66
N SER A 189 -2.39 -5.84 -2.84
CA SER A 189 -3.52 -6.69 -3.20
C SER A 189 -3.02 -8.12 -3.38
N LEU A 190 -3.36 -9.02 -2.45
CA LEU A 190 -2.89 -10.40 -2.42
C LEU A 190 -4.03 -11.37 -2.76
N SER A 191 -3.85 -12.16 -3.81
CA SER A 191 -4.69 -13.33 -4.10
C SER A 191 -3.87 -14.60 -4.37
N CYS A 192 -2.55 -14.53 -4.47
CA CYS A 192 -1.70 -15.72 -4.63
C CYS A 192 -1.66 -16.60 -3.36
N SER A 193 -1.88 -17.90 -3.50
CA SER A 193 -1.95 -18.84 -2.37
C SER A 193 -0.58 -19.18 -1.76
N ALA A 194 -0.58 -19.66 -0.52
CA ALA A 194 0.60 -20.03 0.25
C ALA A 194 1.70 -18.94 0.29
N SER A 195 1.31 -17.67 0.20
CA SER A 195 2.23 -16.55 0.08
C SER A 195 2.60 -15.97 1.45
N LEU A 196 3.68 -15.19 1.48
CA LEU A 196 4.15 -14.49 2.66
C LEU A 196 4.21 -12.98 2.39
N VAL A 197 3.44 -12.20 3.14
CA VAL A 197 3.49 -10.73 3.13
C VAL A 197 3.97 -10.27 4.50
N GLN A 198 5.21 -9.79 4.61
CA GLN A 198 5.78 -9.47 5.91
C GLN A 198 6.69 -8.25 5.97
N ASN A 199 6.76 -7.60 7.13
CA ASN A 199 7.73 -6.54 7.41
C ASN A 199 7.68 -5.39 6.38
N ASN A 200 6.52 -5.13 5.78
CA ASN A 200 6.32 -3.98 4.89
C ASN A 200 5.83 -2.77 5.70
N GLU A 201 6.22 -1.57 5.27
CA GLU A 201 5.65 -0.32 5.76
C GLU A 201 4.71 0.25 4.70
N ILE A 202 3.41 0.35 5.02
CA ILE A 202 2.37 0.90 4.15
C ILE A 202 1.91 2.22 4.75
N THR A 203 2.11 3.32 4.01
CA THR A 203 1.69 4.66 4.43
C THR A 203 0.73 5.26 3.40
N ASP A 204 -0.43 5.68 3.89
CA ASP A 204 -1.43 6.39 3.11
C ASP A 204 -1.89 5.67 1.82
N ALA A 205 -2.13 4.37 1.92
CA ALA A 205 -3.09 3.74 1.01
C ALA A 205 -4.50 4.25 1.34
N THR A 206 -5.36 4.31 0.32
CA THR A 206 -6.69 4.93 0.47
C THR A 206 -7.83 3.94 0.43
N ASP A 207 -7.61 2.79 -0.21
CA ASP A 207 -8.54 1.68 -0.18
C ASP A 207 -8.18 0.75 1.01
N GLY A 208 -7.53 -0.39 0.76
CA GLY A 208 -6.87 -1.19 1.80
C GLY A 208 -5.37 -0.91 1.93
N GLY A 209 -4.84 -0.87 3.15
CA GLY A 209 -3.40 -1.02 3.36
C GLY A 209 -2.90 -2.34 2.78
N ILE A 210 -3.57 -3.43 3.16
CA ILE A 210 -3.44 -4.76 2.57
C ILE A 210 -4.83 -5.34 2.33
N VAL A 211 -5.13 -5.77 1.10
CA VAL A 211 -6.37 -6.48 0.75
C VAL A 211 -6.03 -7.91 0.39
N VAL A 212 -6.67 -8.86 1.05
CA VAL A 212 -6.53 -10.29 0.79
C VAL A 212 -7.79 -10.75 0.06
N PHE A 213 -7.68 -11.08 -1.22
CA PHE A 213 -8.80 -11.53 -2.06
C PHE A 213 -8.96 -13.04 -2.00
N GLY A 214 -9.02 -13.63 -0.80
CA GLY A 214 -8.74 -15.05 -0.64
C GLY A 214 -7.29 -15.37 -1.03
N ALA A 215 -6.56 -16.04 -0.15
CA ALA A 215 -5.17 -16.40 -0.42
C ALA A 215 -4.85 -17.61 0.48
N PRO A 216 -5.50 -18.75 0.27
CA PRO A 216 -5.44 -19.86 1.21
C PRO A 216 -4.00 -20.25 1.50
N PHE A 217 -3.73 -20.63 2.74
CA PHE A 217 -2.40 -20.95 3.29
C PHE A 217 -1.40 -19.79 3.36
N SER A 218 -1.81 -18.55 3.06
CA SER A 218 -0.91 -17.40 3.12
C SER A 218 -0.77 -16.83 4.53
N THR A 219 0.34 -16.15 4.79
CA THR A 219 0.58 -15.43 6.04
C THR A 219 0.86 -13.95 5.77
N VAL A 220 0.09 -13.08 6.41
CA VAL A 220 0.27 -11.62 6.41
C VAL A 220 0.70 -11.21 7.82
N ARG A 221 1.98 -10.89 8.01
CA ARG A 221 2.51 -10.67 9.36
C ARG A 221 3.52 -9.54 9.52
N ASN A 222 3.55 -8.94 10.71
CA ASN A 222 4.56 -7.94 11.09
C ASN A 222 4.64 -6.74 10.12
N ASN A 223 3.56 -6.44 9.39
CA ASN A 223 3.49 -5.25 8.56
C ASN A 223 3.09 -4.05 9.43
N THR A 224 3.54 -2.86 9.05
CA THR A 224 3.12 -1.61 9.67
C THR A 224 2.29 -0.81 8.69
N ILE A 225 1.06 -0.46 9.05
CA ILE A 225 0.10 0.28 8.21
C ILE A 225 -0.21 1.61 8.89
N LYS A 226 -0.14 2.74 8.16
CA LYS A 226 -0.30 4.09 8.73
C LYS A 226 -1.20 4.96 7.85
N ALA A 227 -2.21 5.59 8.44
CA ALA A 227 -2.90 6.73 7.84
C ALA A 227 -2.35 8.04 8.43
N LYS A 228 -1.57 8.78 7.64
CA LYS A 228 -0.91 10.03 8.02
C LYS A 228 -1.60 11.26 7.44
N THR A 229 -1.86 11.27 6.14
CA THR A 229 -2.32 12.49 5.43
C THR A 229 -3.59 12.29 4.61
N ARG A 230 -4.33 11.20 4.83
CA ARG A 230 -5.62 10.94 4.18
C ARG A 230 -6.41 9.87 4.88
N VAL A 231 -7.68 9.74 4.49
CA VAL A 231 -8.54 8.64 4.90
C VAL A 231 -8.15 7.37 4.16
N MET A 232 -7.99 6.29 4.92
CA MET A 232 -7.86 4.92 4.45
C MET A 232 -9.16 4.17 4.78
N ILE A 233 -9.76 3.48 3.83
CA ILE A 233 -11.01 2.75 4.11
C ILE A 233 -10.71 1.56 5.03
N GLY A 234 -9.67 0.79 4.73
CA GLY A 234 -9.32 -0.41 5.48
C GLY A 234 -7.85 -0.51 5.80
N GLY A 235 -7.49 -0.91 7.02
CA GLY A 235 -6.11 -1.28 7.34
C GLY A 235 -5.76 -2.61 6.66
N ILE A 236 -6.40 -3.69 7.09
CA ILE A 236 -6.35 -5.01 6.45
C ILE A 236 -7.77 -5.48 6.13
N ASN A 237 -8.00 -5.87 4.87
CA ASN A 237 -9.32 -6.27 4.38
C ASN A 237 -9.32 -7.74 3.97
N MET A 238 -10.25 -8.52 4.54
CA MET A 238 -10.55 -9.91 4.20
C MET A 238 -12.04 -10.03 3.81
N VAL A 239 -12.46 -9.16 2.89
CA VAL A 239 -13.88 -8.89 2.60
C VAL A 239 -14.35 -9.52 1.28
N ASP A 240 -13.43 -9.85 0.38
CA ASP A 240 -13.77 -10.41 -0.92
C ASP A 240 -13.97 -11.93 -0.85
N VAL A 241 -15.05 -12.42 -1.46
CA VAL A 241 -15.34 -13.86 -1.54
C VAL A 241 -14.85 -14.52 -2.83
N LYS A 242 -14.26 -13.73 -3.73
CA LYS A 242 -13.62 -14.16 -4.98
C LYS A 242 -12.12 -13.85 -4.89
N PRO A 243 -11.26 -14.54 -5.65
CA PRO A 243 -11.55 -15.46 -6.76
C PRO A 243 -11.52 -16.94 -6.38
N TRP A 244 -10.94 -17.30 -5.23
CA TRP A 244 -10.71 -18.69 -4.83
C TRP A 244 -11.98 -19.52 -4.68
N LYS A 245 -11.80 -20.83 -4.88
CA LYS A 245 -12.84 -21.85 -4.75
C LYS A 245 -12.59 -22.75 -3.53
N PRO A 246 -13.65 -23.21 -2.84
CA PRO A 246 -15.03 -22.71 -2.98
C PRO A 246 -15.12 -21.22 -2.63
N ILE A 247 -16.18 -20.53 -3.08
CA ILE A 247 -16.31 -19.07 -2.91
C ILE A 247 -16.16 -18.71 -1.43
N GLY A 248 -15.34 -17.71 -1.13
CA GLY A 248 -15.01 -17.27 0.23
C GLY A 248 -13.81 -17.98 0.85
N ASN A 249 -13.00 -18.70 0.09
CA ASN A 249 -11.91 -19.51 0.66
C ASN A 249 -10.72 -18.67 1.16
N TYR A 250 -10.58 -18.61 2.48
CA TYR A 250 -9.41 -18.11 3.21
C TYR A 250 -8.76 -19.22 4.05
N SER A 251 -9.01 -20.50 3.76
CA SER A 251 -8.50 -21.62 4.56
C SER A 251 -7.01 -21.50 4.86
N HIS A 252 -6.67 -21.53 6.14
CA HIS A 252 -5.30 -21.41 6.66
C HIS A 252 -4.61 -20.08 6.30
N THR A 253 -5.36 -19.05 5.93
CA THR A 253 -4.82 -17.69 5.85
C THR A 253 -4.63 -17.16 7.27
N VAL A 254 -3.44 -16.65 7.58
CA VAL A 254 -3.12 -16.08 8.89
C VAL A 254 -2.79 -14.61 8.75
N VAL A 255 -3.47 -13.75 9.51
CA VAL A 255 -3.17 -12.32 9.63
C VAL A 255 -2.73 -12.05 11.06
N GLU A 256 -1.42 -11.86 11.27
CA GLU A 256 -0.88 -11.79 12.62
C GLU A 256 0.23 -10.77 12.88
N GLY A 257 0.31 -10.24 14.09
CA GLY A 257 1.42 -9.39 14.51
C GLY A 257 1.54 -8.07 13.73
N ASN A 258 0.54 -7.69 12.93
CA ASN A 258 0.57 -6.43 12.18
C ASN A 258 0.29 -5.27 13.12
N THR A 259 0.92 -4.12 12.86
CA THR A 259 0.68 -2.89 13.61
C THR A 259 -0.03 -1.87 12.72
N ILE A 260 -1.21 -1.44 13.13
CA ILE A 260 -2.10 -0.58 12.35
C ILE A 260 -2.29 0.74 13.10
N TYR A 261 -1.77 1.81 12.52
CA TYR A 261 -1.90 3.18 13.00
C TYR A 261 -2.96 3.93 12.21
N GLY A 262 -4.08 4.19 12.87
CA GLY A 262 -5.05 5.21 12.44
C GLY A 262 -4.45 6.61 12.49
N GLY A 263 -5.27 7.61 12.19
CA GLY A 263 -4.84 8.99 12.17
C GLY A 263 -4.37 9.49 13.53
N LEU A 264 -3.32 10.30 13.53
CA LEU A 264 -2.81 10.96 14.72
C LEU A 264 -2.71 12.47 14.46
N VAL A 265 -2.73 13.25 15.54
CA VAL A 265 -2.41 14.68 15.46
C VAL A 265 -0.96 14.84 14.97
N PRO A 266 -0.71 15.63 13.90
CA PRO A 266 0.65 15.91 13.43
C PRO A 266 1.42 16.75 14.46
N VAL A 267 2.70 16.43 14.68
CA VAL A 267 3.58 17.10 15.68
C VAL A 267 3.80 18.59 15.44
N ILE A 268 3.45 19.11 14.26
CA ILE A 268 3.58 20.54 13.93
C ILE A 268 2.67 21.41 14.84
N LEU A 269 1.66 20.82 15.48
CA LEU A 269 0.98 21.44 16.62
C LEU A 269 1.85 21.25 17.87
N THR A 270 2.81 22.15 18.00
CA THR A 270 3.83 22.20 19.06
C THR A 270 3.29 21.92 20.47
N THR A 271 4.14 21.29 21.27
CA THR A 271 4.04 20.99 22.71
C THR A 271 3.59 22.17 23.61
N SER A 272 3.51 23.40 23.11
CA SER A 272 2.93 24.55 23.82
C SER A 272 1.40 24.60 23.83
N GLN A 273 0.71 23.75 23.06
CA GLN A 273 -0.76 23.60 23.11
C GLN A 273 -1.20 22.31 23.83
N MET A 274 -0.26 21.40 24.13
CA MET A 274 -0.50 20.23 24.95
C MET A 274 -0.67 20.65 26.41
N GLY A 275 -1.88 21.08 26.78
CA GLY A 275 -2.34 21.00 28.16
C GLY A 275 -2.51 19.55 28.59
N ASN A 276 -3.49 19.26 29.46
CA ASN A 276 -3.89 17.89 29.80
C ASN A 276 -4.76 17.21 28.72
N GLU A 277 -4.72 17.70 27.47
CA GLU A 277 -5.58 17.24 26.40
C GLU A 277 -5.03 15.96 25.76
N THR A 278 -5.89 14.95 25.63
CA THR A 278 -5.54 13.66 25.01
C THR A 278 -5.90 13.59 23.54
N ARG A 279 -6.53 14.63 22.99
CA ARG A 279 -6.97 14.72 21.60
C ARG A 279 -6.77 16.12 21.03
N GLY A 280 -6.69 16.24 19.72
CA GLY A 280 -6.49 17.49 19.00
C GLY A 280 -7.03 17.46 17.56
N PRO A 281 -6.94 18.60 16.85
CA PRO A 281 -7.32 18.71 15.45
C PRO A 281 -6.33 18.02 14.51
N GLN A 282 -6.76 17.74 13.29
CA GLN A 282 -5.97 17.06 12.26
C GLN A 282 -6.37 17.59 10.88
N GLU A 283 -5.46 18.34 10.25
CA GLU A 283 -5.73 19.09 9.01
C GLU A 283 -6.07 18.21 7.79
N TYR A 284 -5.53 17.00 7.73
CA TYR A 284 -5.75 16.03 6.65
C TYR A 284 -6.95 15.11 6.91
N GLN A 285 -7.60 15.26 8.06
CA GLN A 285 -8.66 14.36 8.53
C GLN A 285 -8.28 12.87 8.45
N ALA A 286 -6.99 12.55 8.57
CA ALA A 286 -6.50 11.21 8.34
C ALA A 286 -7.13 10.24 9.35
N MET A 287 -7.63 9.10 8.90
CA MET A 287 -8.17 8.04 9.77
C MET A 287 -8.23 6.75 8.99
N ILE A 288 -8.34 5.61 9.69
CA ILE A 288 -8.71 4.35 9.06
C ILE A 288 -10.18 4.07 9.36
N LYS A 289 -11.05 3.89 8.36
CA LYS A 289 -12.47 3.61 8.65
C LYS A 289 -12.62 2.28 9.37
N ILE A 290 -11.99 1.22 8.87
CA ILE A 290 -12.02 -0.10 9.49
C ILE A 290 -10.58 -0.61 9.64
N GLY A 291 -10.07 -0.70 10.88
CA GLY A 291 -8.71 -1.20 11.12
C GLY A 291 -8.49 -2.58 10.51
N LEU A 292 -9.41 -3.50 10.80
CA LEU A 292 -9.50 -4.80 10.15
C LEU A 292 -10.95 -5.12 9.79
N ALA A 293 -11.20 -5.42 8.51
CA ALA A 293 -12.52 -5.80 8.01
C ALA A 293 -12.54 -7.29 7.64
N LEU A 294 -13.54 -8.03 8.15
CA LEU A 294 -13.75 -9.43 7.80
C LEU A 294 -15.16 -9.65 7.26
N GLY A 295 -15.19 -10.33 6.10
CA GLY A 295 -16.41 -10.75 5.42
C GLY A 295 -17.03 -9.66 4.54
N PRO A 296 -17.80 -10.07 3.52
CA PRO A 296 -18.25 -9.17 2.47
C PRO A 296 -19.13 -8.02 2.95
N ASP A 297 -20.02 -8.28 3.90
CA ASP A 297 -21.00 -7.27 4.28
C ASP A 297 -20.36 -6.11 5.07
N ALA A 298 -19.18 -6.29 5.68
CA ALA A 298 -18.44 -5.20 6.33
C ALA A 298 -18.10 -4.10 5.33
N TRP A 299 -17.91 -4.50 4.06
CA TRP A 299 -17.50 -3.63 2.99
C TRP A 299 -18.66 -3.15 2.13
N PHE A 300 -19.54 -4.07 1.75
CA PHE A 300 -20.60 -3.86 0.76
C PHE A 300 -21.97 -3.79 1.42
N SER A 301 -22.67 -2.65 1.27
CA SER A 301 -24.01 -2.46 1.84
C SER A 301 -25.15 -2.99 0.96
N ASP A 302 -24.86 -3.41 -0.26
CA ASP A 302 -25.85 -3.76 -1.28
C ASP A 302 -26.16 -5.26 -1.35
N GLN A 303 -25.61 -6.05 -0.41
CA GLN A 303 -25.80 -7.50 -0.33
C GLN A 303 -25.44 -8.24 -1.63
N ARG A 304 -24.54 -7.70 -2.46
CA ARG A 304 -24.17 -8.28 -3.76
C ARG A 304 -23.68 -9.72 -3.69
N PHE A 305 -23.19 -10.14 -2.53
CA PHE A 305 -22.72 -11.50 -2.29
C PHE A 305 -23.73 -12.40 -1.58
N GLY A 306 -24.93 -11.90 -1.29
CA GLY A 306 -26.02 -12.66 -0.68
C GLY A 306 -25.59 -13.35 0.61
N SER A 307 -25.79 -14.66 0.69
CA SER A 307 -25.42 -15.47 1.85
C SER A 307 -23.98 -16.01 1.82
N ASN A 308 -23.13 -15.60 0.88
CA ASN A 308 -21.75 -16.07 0.82
C ASN A 308 -20.96 -15.58 2.04
N LYS A 309 -20.02 -16.41 2.50
CA LYS A 309 -19.19 -16.11 3.68
C LYS A 309 -17.73 -16.28 3.35
N SER A 310 -16.88 -15.39 3.86
CA SER A 310 -15.45 -15.65 3.96
C SER A 310 -15.23 -16.77 4.98
N PHE A 311 -14.33 -17.73 4.74
CA PHE A 311 -14.12 -18.83 5.68
C PHE A 311 -12.68 -19.33 5.85
N GLY A 312 -12.39 -19.84 7.06
CA GLY A 312 -11.23 -20.70 7.35
C GLY A 312 -9.92 -20.01 7.72
N GLY A 313 -9.92 -18.72 8.07
CA GLY A 313 -8.72 -17.96 8.42
C GLY A 313 -8.50 -17.74 9.93
N VAL A 314 -7.34 -17.21 10.27
CA VAL A 314 -6.97 -16.81 11.64
C VAL A 314 -6.51 -15.35 11.64
N ILE A 315 -6.99 -14.58 12.61
CA ILE A 315 -6.66 -13.17 12.80
C ILE A 315 -6.24 -12.99 14.26
N GLN A 316 -4.95 -12.81 14.50
CA GLN A 316 -4.44 -12.80 15.87
C GLN A 316 -3.29 -11.84 16.12
N ASP A 317 -3.12 -11.41 17.37
CA ASP A 317 -1.94 -10.66 17.81
C ASP A 317 -1.68 -9.34 17.04
N ASN A 318 -2.68 -8.81 16.31
CA ASN A 318 -2.57 -7.53 15.64
C ASN A 318 -2.74 -6.39 16.66
N ARG A 319 -2.10 -5.26 16.39
CA ARG A 319 -1.99 -4.13 17.32
C ARG A 319 -2.51 -2.86 16.67
N PHE A 320 -3.41 -2.14 17.35
CA PHE A 320 -4.08 -0.95 16.84
C PHE A 320 -3.79 0.28 17.70
N SER A 321 -3.52 1.41 17.06
CA SER A 321 -3.36 2.72 17.71
C SER A 321 -3.83 3.84 16.79
N GLY A 322 -4.17 5.02 17.31
CA GLY A 322 -4.64 6.15 16.48
C GLY A 322 -6.16 6.21 16.27
N ALA A 323 -6.59 7.03 15.30
CA ALA A 323 -7.99 7.30 15.00
C ALA A 323 -8.59 6.32 13.98
N PHE A 324 -9.70 5.71 14.35
CA PHE A 324 -10.51 4.82 13.52
C PHE A 324 -11.99 5.26 13.48
N ALA A 325 -12.80 4.71 12.56
CA ALA A 325 -14.24 4.57 12.85
C ALA A 325 -14.48 3.27 13.62
N PHE A 326 -13.97 2.16 13.10
CA PHE A 326 -14.04 0.83 13.70
C PHE A 326 -12.63 0.25 13.77
N GLY A 327 -12.28 -0.35 14.91
CA GLY A 327 -11.04 -1.09 15.06
C GLY A 327 -11.13 -2.40 14.30
N MET A 328 -12.22 -3.14 14.51
CA MET A 328 -12.56 -4.33 13.74
C MET A 328 -14.06 -4.38 13.43
N GLY A 329 -14.40 -4.76 12.20
CA GLY A 329 -15.77 -5.00 11.74
C GLY A 329 -15.91 -6.40 11.17
N ILE A 330 -16.73 -7.24 11.80
CA ILE A 330 -16.81 -8.68 11.53
C ILE A 330 -18.25 -9.08 11.16
N THR A 331 -18.42 -9.63 9.96
CA THR A 331 -19.72 -10.15 9.48
C THR A 331 -19.47 -11.24 8.44
N SER A 332 -20.51 -11.98 8.06
CA SER A 332 -20.50 -12.98 6.98
C SER A 332 -19.23 -13.82 6.94
N ALA A 333 -18.85 -14.36 8.11
CA ALA A 333 -17.65 -15.15 8.32
C ALA A 333 -18.00 -16.55 8.83
N LYS A 334 -17.16 -17.52 8.46
CA LYS A 334 -17.31 -18.91 8.88
C LYS A 334 -15.98 -19.56 9.25
N ASP A 335 -15.94 -20.39 10.29
CA ASP A 335 -14.73 -21.15 10.64
C ASP A 335 -13.49 -20.25 10.86
N PHE A 336 -13.68 -19.07 11.43
CA PHE A 336 -12.61 -18.11 11.73
C PHE A 336 -12.22 -18.14 13.21
N ILE A 337 -10.95 -17.85 13.48
CA ILE A 337 -10.45 -17.59 14.84
C ILE A 337 -9.92 -16.16 14.90
N ILE A 338 -10.49 -15.35 15.80
CA ILE A 338 -10.13 -13.95 16.02
C ILE A 338 -9.79 -13.79 17.50
N GLN A 339 -8.52 -13.55 17.82
CA GLN A 339 -8.06 -13.56 19.21
C GLN A 339 -6.84 -12.69 19.45
N ASN A 340 -6.61 -12.26 20.68
CA ASN A 340 -5.39 -11.54 21.10
C ASN A 340 -5.04 -10.26 20.32
N ASN A 341 -5.99 -9.72 19.55
CA ASN A 341 -5.84 -8.41 18.93
C ASN A 341 -5.93 -7.33 20.01
N THR A 342 -4.99 -6.38 20.02
CA THR A 342 -4.79 -5.45 21.13
C THR A 342 -4.80 -3.99 20.68
N PHE A 343 -5.17 -3.11 21.60
CA PHE A 343 -5.07 -1.67 21.42
C PHE A 343 -3.97 -1.12 22.32
N PHE A 344 -3.16 -0.23 21.81
CA PHE A 344 -2.03 0.35 22.54
C PHE A 344 -1.87 1.84 22.23
N GLY A 345 -1.12 2.53 23.09
CA GLY A 345 -1.00 3.99 23.00
C GLY A 345 -2.36 4.65 23.12
N ASN A 346 -2.55 5.73 22.36
CA ASN A 346 -3.80 6.48 22.34
C ASN A 346 -4.65 6.12 21.11
N THR A 347 -5.82 5.51 21.35
CA THR A 347 -6.76 5.09 20.32
C THR A 347 -8.08 5.81 20.49
N SER A 348 -8.68 6.26 19.38
CA SER A 348 -9.98 6.91 19.37
C SER A 348 -10.87 6.40 18.24
N PHE A 349 -12.18 6.36 18.46
CA PHE A 349 -13.18 6.00 17.47
C PHE A 349 -14.06 7.22 17.18
N ILE A 350 -13.91 7.80 15.98
CA ILE A 350 -14.35 9.17 15.67
C ILE A 350 -15.19 9.26 14.38
N GLY A 351 -15.62 8.13 13.82
CA GLY A 351 -16.37 8.12 12.56
C GLY A 351 -17.78 8.69 12.71
N ASN A 352 -18.19 9.49 11.73
CA ASN A 352 -19.57 9.95 11.55
C ASN A 352 -20.19 9.30 10.31
N TYR A 353 -21.52 9.27 10.21
CA TYR A 353 -22.16 8.89 8.95
C TYR A 353 -21.77 9.81 7.80
N GLY A 354 -21.29 9.21 6.72
CA GLY A 354 -21.09 9.90 5.46
C GLY A 354 -22.34 9.92 4.60
N PRO A 355 -22.32 10.69 3.49
CA PRO A 355 -23.44 10.79 2.56
C PRO A 355 -23.80 9.46 1.88
N ASN A 356 -22.89 8.48 1.89
CA ASN A 356 -23.07 7.17 1.27
C ASN A 356 -23.52 6.09 2.27
N CYS A 357 -23.85 6.45 3.51
CA CYS A 357 -24.36 5.49 4.48
C CYS A 357 -25.82 5.13 4.15
N THR A 358 -26.03 3.91 3.67
CA THR A 358 -27.33 3.40 3.21
C THR A 358 -28.05 2.54 4.25
N THR A 359 -27.33 2.07 5.27
CA THR A 359 -27.89 1.27 6.37
C THR A 359 -28.64 2.12 7.41
N GLY A 360 -28.52 3.45 7.32
CA GLY A 360 -29.14 4.40 8.26
C GLY A 360 -28.80 4.06 9.70
N ASP A 361 -29.75 4.26 10.61
CA ASP A 361 -29.59 4.06 12.06
C ASP A 361 -29.36 2.59 12.48
N LYS A 362 -29.26 1.64 11.54
CA LYS A 362 -29.01 0.23 11.86
C LYS A 362 -27.56 -0.01 12.29
N THR A 363 -26.61 0.65 11.66
CA THR A 363 -25.19 0.56 12.04
C THR A 363 -24.93 1.50 13.22
N PRO A 364 -24.22 1.11 14.29
CA PRO A 364 -24.05 1.97 15.45
C PRO A 364 -23.48 3.38 15.15
N HIS A 365 -24.07 4.39 15.79
CA HIS A 365 -23.60 5.77 15.77
C HIS A 365 -23.76 6.42 17.17
N PRO A 366 -22.66 6.82 17.86
CA PRO A 366 -21.27 6.81 17.39
C PRO A 366 -20.76 5.39 17.11
N SER A 367 -19.69 5.29 16.31
CA SER A 367 -19.10 4.01 15.92
C SER A 367 -18.61 3.21 17.12
N ASP A 368 -19.00 1.95 17.22
CA ASP A 368 -18.46 1.02 18.21
C ASP A 368 -17.02 0.61 17.86
N PRO A 369 -16.09 0.57 18.83
CA PRO A 369 -14.71 0.16 18.58
C PRO A 369 -14.54 -1.19 17.89
N LEU A 370 -15.35 -2.15 18.30
CA LEU A 370 -15.32 -3.54 17.85
C LEU A 370 -16.76 -3.97 17.59
N LEU A 371 -17.07 -4.24 16.33
CA LEU A 371 -18.43 -4.54 15.90
C LEU A 371 -18.48 -5.92 15.24
N GLU A 372 -19.41 -6.75 15.68
CA GLU A 372 -19.71 -8.03 15.06
C GLU A 372 -21.19 -8.16 14.74
N GLU A 373 -21.52 -8.80 13.63
CA GLU A 373 -22.90 -9.15 13.29
C GLU A 373 -23.13 -10.64 13.52
N GLU A 374 -23.37 -11.02 14.78
CA GLU A 374 -23.39 -12.42 15.25
C GLU A 374 -24.29 -13.32 14.40
N SER A 375 -25.44 -12.80 13.94
CA SER A 375 -26.41 -13.53 13.12
C SER A 375 -25.86 -14.02 11.76
N THR A 376 -24.75 -13.44 11.30
CA THR A 376 -24.09 -13.80 10.04
C THR A 376 -22.86 -14.68 10.24
N LEU A 377 -22.47 -14.95 11.49
CA LEU A 377 -21.30 -15.73 11.84
C LEU A 377 -21.65 -17.21 11.96
N GLN A 378 -20.72 -18.08 11.57
CA GLN A 378 -20.87 -19.53 11.72
C GLN A 378 -19.57 -20.15 12.21
N ASN A 379 -19.59 -20.85 13.35
CA ASN A 379 -18.40 -21.50 13.92
C ASN A 379 -17.18 -20.56 13.98
N THR A 380 -17.42 -19.30 14.34
CA THR A 380 -16.39 -18.26 14.42
C THR A 380 -16.13 -17.95 15.88
N THR A 381 -14.87 -18.04 16.29
CA THR A 381 -14.44 -17.76 17.66
C THR A 381 -13.87 -16.35 17.70
N ILE A 382 -14.45 -15.49 18.54
CA ILE A 382 -14.04 -14.10 18.69
C ILE A 382 -13.70 -13.84 20.15
N SER A 383 -12.53 -13.27 20.40
CA SER A 383 -12.09 -12.86 21.72
C SER A 383 -11.12 -11.68 21.65
N VAL A 384 -11.08 -10.93 22.73
CA VAL A 384 -10.09 -9.90 23.00
C VAL A 384 -9.40 -10.19 24.32
N PRO A 385 -8.15 -9.73 24.53
CA PRO A 385 -7.49 -9.87 25.82
C PRO A 385 -8.33 -9.31 26.95
N ALA A 386 -8.26 -9.92 28.14
CA ALA A 386 -8.97 -9.43 29.33
C ALA A 386 -8.57 -8.00 29.74
N SER A 387 -7.36 -7.55 29.34
CA SER A 387 -6.87 -6.19 29.54
C SER A 387 -7.37 -5.19 28.48
N SER A 388 -8.11 -5.63 27.47
CA SER A 388 -8.63 -4.76 26.42
C SER A 388 -9.65 -3.76 27.00
N PRO A 389 -9.51 -2.45 26.70
CA PRO A 389 -10.52 -1.46 27.09
C PRO A 389 -11.79 -1.55 26.23
N PHE A 390 -11.79 -2.36 25.17
CA PHE A 390 -12.90 -2.54 24.25
C PHE A 390 -13.34 -3.99 24.22
N GLN A 391 -14.65 -4.20 23.99
CA GLN A 391 -15.29 -5.50 23.81
C GLN A 391 -16.07 -5.48 22.50
N PHE A 392 -16.26 -6.64 21.89
CA PHE A 392 -17.14 -6.77 20.73
C PHE A 392 -18.58 -6.46 21.12
N VAL A 393 -19.23 -5.64 20.31
CA VAL A 393 -20.65 -5.33 20.39
C VAL A 393 -21.35 -6.04 19.26
N ASN A 394 -22.41 -6.78 19.57
CA ASN A 394 -23.27 -7.37 18.56
C ASN A 394 -24.18 -6.29 17.95
N GLY A 395 -24.08 -6.06 16.64
CA GLY A 395 -24.84 -5.05 15.91
C GLY A 395 -24.71 -5.18 14.39
N THR A 396 -25.35 -4.29 13.64
CA THR A 396 -25.29 -4.32 12.17
C THR A 396 -23.93 -3.83 11.68
N ALA A 397 -23.07 -4.77 11.29
CA ALA A 397 -21.75 -4.51 10.74
C ALA A 397 -21.76 -4.42 9.19
N ILE A 398 -22.82 -3.87 8.60
CA ILE A 398 -23.01 -3.81 7.14
C ILE A 398 -22.56 -2.44 6.60
N GLY A 399 -21.74 -2.43 5.54
CA GLY A 399 -21.42 -1.22 4.77
C GLY A 399 -20.63 -0.17 5.55
N LEU A 400 -19.67 -0.59 6.38
CA LEU A 400 -18.94 0.29 7.30
C LEU A 400 -18.02 1.30 6.58
N THR A 401 -17.76 1.09 5.28
CA THR A 401 -16.95 1.96 4.41
C THR A 401 -17.55 3.35 4.23
N CYS A 402 -18.82 3.54 4.59
CA CYS A 402 -19.54 4.79 4.41
C CYS A 402 -19.18 5.88 5.43
N PHE A 403 -18.55 5.53 6.56
CA PHE A 403 -18.19 6.47 7.62
C PHE A 403 -17.15 7.49 7.15
N VAL A 404 -17.21 8.71 7.67
CA VAL A 404 -16.30 9.81 7.34
C VAL A 404 -15.70 10.40 8.61
N PRO A 405 -14.49 11.00 8.53
CA PRO A 405 -13.92 11.73 9.66
C PRO A 405 -14.82 12.89 10.09
N PRO A 406 -14.69 13.35 11.36
CA PRO A 406 -15.27 14.61 11.80
C PRO A 406 -14.55 15.78 11.13
N ASP A 407 -15.02 17.01 11.37
CA ASP A 407 -14.36 18.21 10.88
C ASP A 407 -12.89 18.27 11.34
N SER A 408 -11.99 18.70 10.44
CA SER A 408 -10.54 18.79 10.69
C SER A 408 -10.13 19.60 11.94
N ALA A 409 -10.94 20.60 12.32
CA ALA A 409 -10.70 21.43 13.51
C ALA A 409 -11.22 20.79 14.81
N SER A 410 -11.91 19.66 14.74
CA SER A 410 -12.44 18.95 15.90
C SER A 410 -11.31 18.35 16.73
N TYR A 411 -11.43 18.42 18.05
CA TYR A 411 -10.51 17.78 19.01
C TYR A 411 -10.79 16.28 19.13
N SER A 412 -10.70 15.58 17.99
CA SER A 412 -11.10 14.19 17.83
C SER A 412 -9.90 13.26 17.73
N TRP A 413 -8.80 13.70 17.11
CA TRP A 413 -7.66 12.83 16.85
C TRP A 413 -6.79 12.66 18.10
N PRO A 414 -6.32 11.44 18.39
CA PRO A 414 -5.45 11.22 19.51
C PRO A 414 -4.05 11.76 19.19
N TYR A 415 -3.39 12.34 20.20
CA TYR A 415 -1.96 12.59 20.12
C TYR A 415 -1.22 11.24 20.12
N GLY A 416 -0.19 11.11 19.29
CA GLY A 416 0.65 9.91 19.27
C GLY A 416 1.70 9.90 20.39
N ASP A 417 2.25 8.73 20.69
CA ASP A 417 3.27 8.51 21.75
C ASP A 417 4.68 9.04 21.38
N GLY A 418 4.78 10.13 20.61
CA GLY A 418 6.06 10.72 20.17
C GLY A 418 6.87 9.90 19.15
N GLN A 419 6.55 8.61 18.93
CA GLN A 419 7.30 7.73 18.01
C GLN A 419 6.78 7.68 16.56
N VAL A 420 5.54 8.09 16.31
CA VAL A 420 4.96 8.09 14.93
C VAL A 420 5.26 9.40 14.19
N ASN A 421 5.72 10.41 14.91
CA ASN A 421 5.87 11.79 14.43
C ASN A 421 7.31 12.34 14.58
N SER A 422 8.31 11.51 14.84
CA SER A 422 9.68 11.95 14.61
C SER A 422 9.92 12.01 13.10
N GLU A 423 9.95 13.20 12.53
CA GLU A 423 10.63 13.39 11.25
C GLU A 423 12.04 12.81 11.39
N GLN A 424 12.40 11.91 10.47
CA GLN A 424 13.80 11.70 10.16
C GLN A 424 14.25 13.03 9.56
N THR A 425 14.94 13.84 10.36
CA THR A 425 15.49 15.10 9.89
C THR A 425 16.45 14.80 8.74
N ASP A 426 16.00 15.04 7.52
CA ASP A 426 16.88 15.31 6.40
C ASP A 426 17.66 16.58 6.73
N LYS A 427 18.87 16.37 7.25
CA LYS A 427 19.94 17.36 7.17
C LYS A 427 21.12 16.71 6.50
N GLY A 428 21.16 16.85 5.18
CA GLY A 428 22.43 16.93 4.49
C GLY A 428 23.27 18.06 5.10
N ASN A 429 24.37 17.70 5.76
CA ASN A 429 25.69 18.17 5.36
C ASN A 429 26.74 17.32 6.06
N GLY A 430 27.49 16.55 5.27
CA GLY A 430 28.74 15.97 5.74
C GLY A 430 29.78 17.08 5.90
N THR A 431 30.38 17.22 7.08
CA THR A 431 31.84 17.15 7.22
C THR A 431 32.26 17.01 8.68
N SER A 432 33.18 16.07 8.88
CA SER A 432 34.17 15.88 9.95
C SER A 432 34.25 16.91 11.10
N GLY A 433 34.20 16.38 12.33
CA GLY A 433 35.20 16.58 13.37
C GLY A 433 35.58 18.00 13.80
N THR A 434 35.33 18.32 15.07
CA THR A 434 36.28 18.77 16.12
C THR A 434 35.58 19.69 17.12
N SER A 435 35.99 19.54 18.38
CA SER A 435 35.56 20.17 19.61
C SER A 435 35.76 21.70 19.71
N THR A 436 35.16 22.22 20.80
CA THR A 436 35.52 23.39 21.64
C THR A 436 34.90 24.79 21.39
N SER A 437 34.28 25.26 22.50
CA SER A 437 34.31 26.60 23.11
C SER A 437 33.51 27.79 22.52
N THR A 438 32.53 28.23 23.33
CA THR A 438 32.21 29.61 23.79
C THR A 438 32.49 30.82 22.88
N GLY A 439 31.48 31.66 22.69
CA GLY A 439 31.67 33.07 22.28
C GLY A 439 30.37 33.80 21.95
N SER A 440 30.07 34.85 22.73
CA SER A 440 28.94 35.77 22.62
C SER A 440 28.99 36.76 21.45
N ALA A 441 27.82 37.36 21.17
CA ALA A 441 27.58 38.65 20.51
C ALA A 441 27.86 38.69 18.99
N SER A 442 27.19 39.47 18.14
CA SER A 442 26.33 40.65 18.30
C SER A 442 25.44 40.81 17.07
N GLN A 443 24.34 41.53 17.27
CA GLN A 443 23.49 42.26 16.34
C GLN A 443 24.14 42.70 15.02
N THR A 444 23.36 42.69 13.94
CA THR A 444 22.92 43.94 13.29
C THR A 444 21.65 43.76 12.44
N SER A 445 20.76 44.71 12.63
CA SER A 445 19.50 45.00 11.93
C SER A 445 19.67 45.33 10.44
N MET A 446 18.64 45.07 9.65
CA MET A 446 18.09 46.09 8.73
C MET A 446 16.60 45.84 8.46
N ALA A 447 15.84 46.92 8.55
CA ALA A 447 14.39 46.99 8.46
C ALA A 447 13.94 47.53 7.09
N SER A 448 12.61 47.53 6.91
CA SER A 448 11.82 48.29 5.94
C SER A 448 11.74 47.65 4.54
N THR A 449 10.63 47.66 3.81
CA THR A 449 9.27 48.22 3.95
C THR A 449 8.50 47.73 2.72
N GLY A 450 7.16 47.61 2.79
CA GLY A 450 6.34 47.70 1.59
C GLY A 450 5.19 46.71 1.50
N SER A 451 4.08 47.06 2.14
CA SER A 451 2.74 46.69 1.68
C SER A 451 1.99 48.01 1.40
N PRO A 452 1.10 48.08 0.40
CA PRO A 452 -0.30 47.82 0.77
C PRO A 452 -1.21 47.20 -0.33
N ASN A 453 -2.17 46.42 0.16
CA ASN A 453 -3.59 46.32 -0.20
C ASN A 453 -4.04 46.36 -1.68
N ARG A 454 -4.78 45.31 -2.07
CA ARG A 454 -6.12 45.46 -2.70
C ARG A 454 -7.08 44.36 -2.26
N ASN A 455 -8.20 44.79 -1.68
CA ASN A 455 -9.47 44.07 -1.64
C ASN A 455 -10.11 44.12 -3.03
N GLU A 456 -10.71 43.02 -3.49
CA GLU A 456 -12.06 43.07 -4.07
C GLU A 456 -12.67 41.67 -4.16
N SER A 457 -13.87 41.55 -3.59
CA SER A 457 -14.79 40.42 -3.70
C SER A 457 -15.59 40.50 -4.99
N ALA A 458 -16.04 39.38 -5.55
CA ALA A 458 -17.45 39.18 -5.94
C ALA A 458 -17.69 37.79 -6.53
N ALA A 459 -18.68 37.13 -5.93
CA ALA A 459 -19.35 35.95 -6.44
C ALA A 459 -20.16 36.23 -7.72
N LYS A 460 -20.31 35.22 -8.58
CA LYS A 460 -21.48 35.09 -9.47
C LYS A 460 -21.84 33.62 -9.65
N ARG A 461 -23.15 33.36 -9.53
CA ARG A 461 -23.84 32.07 -9.51
C ARG A 461 -24.68 31.94 -10.79
N VAL A 462 -25.10 30.69 -11.06
CA VAL A 462 -26.22 30.20 -11.92
C VAL A 462 -25.91 30.24 -13.44
N THR A 463 -26.13 29.21 -14.29
CA THR A 463 -27.29 28.28 -14.47
C THR A 463 -26.98 27.03 -15.33
N ASN A 464 -27.56 25.89 -14.94
CA ASN A 464 -28.30 24.83 -15.68
C ASN A 464 -27.75 24.05 -16.92
N LEU A 465 -27.81 22.71 -16.78
CA LEU A 465 -27.89 21.57 -17.72
C LEU A 465 -29.19 21.58 -18.60
N PRO A 466 -29.54 20.59 -19.49
CA PRO A 466 -29.01 19.20 -19.72
C PRO A 466 -28.93 18.69 -21.20
N GLY A 467 -28.46 17.44 -21.41
CA GLY A 467 -28.80 16.65 -22.61
C GLY A 467 -28.01 15.35 -22.83
N VAL A 468 -28.62 14.19 -22.56
CA VAL A 468 -28.11 12.82 -22.83
C VAL A 468 -28.99 12.13 -23.88
N LYS A 469 -28.38 11.35 -24.78
CA LYS A 469 -28.85 10.13 -25.51
C LYS A 469 -27.88 9.93 -26.69
N GLY A 470 -27.28 8.78 -27.02
CA GLY A 470 -27.39 7.35 -26.67
C GLY A 470 -27.06 6.57 -27.95
N LEU A 471 -26.34 5.42 -27.91
CA LEU A 471 -26.53 4.31 -28.88
C LEU A 471 -25.70 3.06 -28.50
N LEU A 472 -26.36 1.90 -28.51
CA LEU A 472 -25.83 0.54 -28.47
C LEU A 472 -25.60 0.04 -29.90
N LEU A 473 -24.51 -0.68 -30.17
CA LEU A 473 -24.47 -1.73 -31.21
C LEU A 473 -23.39 -2.78 -30.88
N ALA A 474 -23.78 -4.05 -30.95
CA ALA A 474 -22.98 -5.24 -30.67
C ALA A 474 -22.37 -5.84 -31.95
N ILE A 475 -21.18 -6.46 -31.88
CA ILE A 475 -20.70 -7.54 -32.76
C ILE A 475 -19.83 -8.50 -31.92
N ALA A 476 -20.03 -9.81 -32.12
CA ALA A 476 -19.34 -10.93 -31.48
C ALA A 476 -18.14 -11.44 -32.30
N TRP A 477 -17.07 -11.94 -31.67
CA TRP A 477 -16.60 -13.36 -31.70
C TRP A 477 -15.18 -13.58 -31.09
N ALA A 478 -15.04 -14.73 -30.39
CA ALA A 478 -13.85 -15.59 -30.13
C ALA A 478 -12.74 -15.22 -29.11
N MET A 479 -12.85 -15.89 -27.95
CA MET A 479 -11.85 -16.75 -27.25
C MET A 479 -10.48 -16.21 -26.80
N SER A 480 -10.37 -15.95 -25.49
CA SER A 480 -9.29 -16.37 -24.56
C SER A 480 -9.37 -15.49 -23.30
N GLN A 481 -10.34 -15.73 -22.43
CA GLN A 481 -10.47 -14.95 -21.19
C GLN A 481 -9.66 -15.63 -20.07
N SER A 482 -8.45 -15.11 -19.85
CA SER A 482 -8.02 -14.89 -18.47
C SER A 482 -8.99 -13.89 -17.87
N ILE A 483 -9.58 -14.20 -16.71
CA ILE A 483 -10.48 -13.30 -16.01
C ILE A 483 -9.67 -12.06 -15.62
N THR A 484 -9.76 -11.00 -16.40
CA THR A 484 -9.18 -9.70 -16.06
C THR A 484 -10.07 -9.04 -15.01
N ILE A 485 -9.48 -8.68 -13.88
CA ILE A 485 -10.10 -8.03 -12.69
C ILE A 485 -10.61 -6.59 -12.99
N GLY A 486 -10.78 -6.24 -14.28
CA GLY A 486 -11.34 -4.95 -14.72
C GLY A 486 -12.86 -4.79 -14.51
N ASP A 487 -13.59 -5.85 -14.15
CA ASP A 487 -15.03 -5.81 -13.87
C ASP A 487 -15.38 -5.39 -12.44
N PHE A 488 -14.40 -5.01 -11.61
CA PHE A 488 -14.63 -4.62 -10.21
C PHE A 488 -15.06 -3.16 -10.00
N ILE A 489 -15.28 -2.40 -11.07
CA ILE A 489 -15.94 -1.08 -10.98
C ILE A 489 -17.41 -1.23 -11.38
N VAL A 490 -18.19 -1.89 -10.53
CA VAL A 490 -19.65 -1.72 -10.52
C VAL A 490 -20.06 -1.28 -9.11
N VAL A 491 -20.28 0.03 -9.03
CA VAL A 491 -21.07 0.79 -8.05
C VAL A 491 -20.65 0.61 -6.59
N ILE A 492 -19.89 1.58 -6.07
CA ILE A 492 -20.10 2.13 -4.71
C ILE A 492 -20.86 3.43 -4.90
#